data_AF-A0A8A7KLP1-F1
#
_entry.id   AF-A0A8A7KLP1-F1
#
_cell.length_a   1.000
_cell.length_b   1.000
_cell.length_c   1.000
_cell.angle_alpha   90.00
_cell.angle_beta   90.00
_cell.angle_gamma   90.00
#
_symmetry.space_group_name_H-M   'P 1'
#
loop_
_entity.id
_entity.type
_entity.pdbx_description
1 polymer ?
#
loop_
_entity_poly.entity_id
_entity_poly.type
_entity_poly.pdbx_seq_one_letter_code
_entity_poly.pdbx_strand_id
1 'polypeptide(L)'
;MSFFLSIFFVFIGIAGLIYKVETGVFVGLGLLPWQIIRLKKGSNYNIFAIVLSTVIGSGFFIVVREWVLLFLFLFIQGYNYWGHLQTEKREDNE
;
A
#
# COMPACT_ATOMS: atom_id res chain seq x y z
N MET A 1 0.49 -7.96 -15.64
CA MET A 1 -0.69 -7.64 -14.80
C MET A 1 -0.35 -6.74 -13.61
N SER A 2 0.63 -7.11 -12.77
CA SER A 2 1.01 -6.34 -11.57
C SER A 2 1.44 -4.89 -11.85
N PHE A 3 2.17 -4.64 -12.97
CA PHE A 3 2.58 -3.28 -13.34
C PHE A 3 1.41 -2.36 -13.69
N PHE A 4 0.50 -2.85 -14.54
CA PHE A 4 -0.73 -2.13 -14.87
C PHE A 4 -1.58 -1.85 -13.63
N LEU A 5 -1.79 -2.85 -12.77
CA LEU A 5 -2.52 -2.68 -11.51
C LEU A 5 -1.83 -1.70 -10.55
N SER A 6 -0.49 -1.67 -10.50
CA SER A 6 0.25 -0.70 -9.70
C SER A 6 -0.08 0.73 -10.14
N ILE A 7 -0.01 1.00 -11.45
CA ILE A 7 -0.35 2.31 -12.02
C ILE A 7 -1.81 2.66 -11.73
N PHE A 8 -2.72 1.72 -11.94
CA PHE A 8 -4.14 1.90 -11.65
C PHE A 8 -4.40 2.27 -10.19
N PHE A 9 -3.75 1.59 -9.23
CA PHE A 9 -3.87 1.90 -7.81
C PHE A 9 -3.21 3.23 -7.43
N VAL A 10 -2.13 3.64 -8.09
CA VAL A 10 -1.58 5.00 -7.95
C VAL A 10 -2.65 6.03 -8.29
N PHE A 11 -3.28 5.91 -9.46
CA PHE A 11 -4.30 6.87 -9.90
C PHE A 11 -5.51 6.91 -8.98
N ILE A 12 -6.03 5.74 -8.56
CA ILE A 12 -7.16 5.67 -7.63
C ILE A 12 -6.79 6.27 -6.26
N GLY A 13 -5.61 5.96 -5.73
CA GLY A 13 -5.14 6.49 -4.46
C GLY A 13 -5.02 8.02 -4.50
N ILE A 14 -4.39 8.56 -5.55
CA ILE A 14 -4.23 10.00 -5.73
C ILE A 14 -5.59 10.69 -5.91
N ALA A 15 -6.47 10.15 -6.76
CA ALA A 15 -7.81 10.68 -6.93
C ALA A 15 -8.60 10.64 -5.61
N GLY A 16 -8.49 9.55 -4.85
CA GLY A 16 -9.09 9.42 -3.52
C GLY A 16 -8.61 10.50 -2.56
N LEU A 17 -7.31 10.82 -2.56
CA LEU A 17 -6.76 11.90 -1.73
C LEU A 17 -7.28 13.27 -2.14
N ILE A 18 -7.28 13.58 -3.44
CA ILE A 18 -7.69 14.89 -3.98
C ILE A 18 -9.18 15.14 -3.74
N TYR A 19 -10.02 14.15 -4.03
CA TYR A 19 -11.47 14.25 -3.92
C TYR A 19 -12.02 13.82 -2.56
N LYS A 20 -11.14 13.51 -1.60
CA LYS A 20 -11.49 13.02 -0.25
C LYS A 20 -12.41 11.79 -0.26
N VAL A 21 -12.18 10.88 -1.19
CA VAL A 21 -12.92 9.61 -1.29
C VAL A 21 -12.15 8.53 -0.54
N GLU A 22 -12.65 8.17 0.65
CA GLU A 22 -12.03 7.20 1.56
C GLU A 22 -11.73 5.87 0.89
N THR A 23 -12.70 5.32 0.16
CA THR A 23 -12.55 4.03 -0.54
C THR A 23 -11.42 4.08 -1.57
N GLY A 24 -11.24 5.21 -2.25
CA GLY A 24 -10.15 5.39 -3.22
C GLY A 24 -8.79 5.38 -2.54
N VAL A 25 -8.65 6.07 -1.42
CA VAL A 25 -7.41 6.07 -0.62
C VAL A 25 -7.13 4.67 -0.06
N PHE A 26 -8.16 4.02 0.49
CA PHE A 26 -8.06 2.68 1.09
C PHE A 26 -7.59 1.65 0.08
N VAL A 27 -8.29 1.54 -1.06
CA VAL A 27 -8.00 0.53 -2.08
C VAL A 27 -6.71 0.86 -2.81
N GLY A 28 -6.53 2.13 -3.21
CA GLY A 28 -5.34 2.56 -3.96
C GLY A 28 -4.06 2.41 -3.15
N LEU A 29 -3.95 3.07 -2.00
CA LEU A 29 -2.73 3.03 -1.19
C LEU A 29 -2.58 1.72 -0.40
N GLY A 30 -3.67 1.00 -0.13
CA GLY A 30 -3.62 -0.28 0.57
C GLY A 30 -3.07 -1.41 -0.29
N LEU A 31 -3.46 -1.47 -1.57
CA LEU A 31 -3.09 -2.57 -2.47
C LEU A 31 -1.85 -2.27 -3.31
N LEU A 32 -1.46 -1.01 -3.45
CA LEU A 32 -0.28 -0.60 -4.22
C LEU A 32 1.02 -1.29 -3.75
N PRO A 33 1.35 -1.36 -2.45
CA PRO A 33 2.58 -2.01 -2.00
C PRO A 33 2.62 -3.49 -2.37
N TRP A 34 1.49 -4.20 -2.28
CA TRP A 34 1.39 -5.60 -2.71
C TRP A 34 1.73 -5.79 -4.19
N GLN A 35 1.27 -4.89 -5.06
CA GLN A 35 1.60 -4.97 -6.48
C GLN A 35 3.09 -4.70 -6.73
N ILE A 36 3.70 -3.80 -5.96
CA ILE A 36 5.14 -3.50 -6.05
C ILE A 36 5.99 -4.69 -5.58
N ILE A 37 5.60 -5.35 -4.48
CA ILE A 37 6.26 -6.58 -4.01
C ILE A 37 6.25 -7.65 -5.12
N ARG A 38 5.10 -7.84 -5.78
CA ARG A 38 4.96 -8.78 -6.89
C ARG A 38 5.78 -8.44 -8.13
N LEU A 39 6.26 -7.20 -8.26
CA LEU A 39 7.16 -6.80 -9.34
C LEU A 39 8.63 -7.15 -9.08
N LYS A 40 8.97 -7.65 -7.87
CA LYS A 40 10.34 -8.02 -7.48
C LYS A 40 11.38 -6.93 -7.80
N LYS A 41 11.00 -5.66 -7.62
CA LYS A 41 11.81 -4.51 -8.04
C LYS A 41 12.95 -4.15 -7.05
N GLY A 42 13.09 -4.95 -5.97
CA GLY A 42 14.09 -4.80 -4.92
C GLY A 42 13.49 -4.54 -3.54
N SER A 43 14.11 -5.10 -2.49
CA SER A 43 13.67 -5.03 -1.08
C SER A 43 13.41 -3.58 -0.62
N ASN A 44 14.37 -2.68 -0.87
CA ASN A 44 14.26 -1.26 -0.48
C ASN A 44 13.04 -0.55 -1.09
N TYR A 45 12.69 -0.84 -2.35
CA TYR A 45 11.54 -0.23 -3.01
C TYR A 45 10.21 -0.69 -2.40
N ASN A 46 10.14 -1.95 -1.96
CA ASN A 46 8.96 -2.50 -1.30
C ASN A 46 8.73 -1.81 0.04
N ILE A 47 9.77 -1.74 0.88
CA ILE A 47 9.69 -1.07 2.19
C ILE A 47 9.31 0.40 2.01
N PHE A 48 9.96 1.11 1.08
CA PHE A 48 9.65 2.50 0.80
C PHE A 48 8.18 2.69 0.41
N ALA A 49 7.65 1.84 -0.47
CA ALA A 49 6.25 1.90 -0.88
C ALA A 49 5.29 1.68 0.29
N ILE A 50 5.56 0.68 1.16
CA ILE A 50 4.74 0.38 2.34
C ILE A 50 4.75 1.56 3.32
N VAL A 51 5.93 2.10 3.63
CA VAL A 51 6.05 3.21 4.59
C VAL A 51 5.35 4.45 4.04
N LEU A 52 5.58 4.78 2.78
CA LEU A 52 4.98 5.95 2.14
C LEU A 52 3.45 5.84 2.09
N SER A 53 2.91 4.70 1.67
CA SER A 53 1.45 4.47 1.65
C SER A 53 0.85 4.51 3.05
N THR A 54 1.55 3.96 4.04
CA THR A 54 1.12 3.96 5.45
C THR A 54 1.01 5.37 5.99
N VAL A 55 2.04 6.20 5.81
CA VAL A 55 2.06 7.59 6.31
C VAL A 55 0.97 8.42 5.66
N ILE A 56 0.87 8.39 4.32
CA ILE A 56 -0.11 9.19 3.58
C ILE A 56 -1.54 8.73 3.87
N GLY A 57 -1.80 7.42 3.81
CA GLY A 57 -3.13 6.86 4.04
C GLY A 57 -3.59 7.06 5.48
N SER A 58 -2.71 6.83 6.46
CA SER A 58 -3.05 7.05 7.87
C SER A 58 -3.32 8.51 8.17
N GLY A 59 -2.49 9.43 7.64
CA GLY A 59 -2.71 10.86 7.77
C GLY A 59 -4.06 11.28 7.19
N PHE A 60 -4.44 10.75 6.03
CA PHE A 60 -5.75 10.96 5.43
C PHE A 60 -6.89 10.50 6.35
N PHE A 61 -6.88 9.24 6.81
CA PHE A 61 -7.97 8.69 7.65
C PHE A 61 -8.10 9.40 9.00
N ILE A 62 -7.00 9.87 9.58
CA ILE A 62 -7.02 10.69 10.79
C ILE A 62 -7.73 12.03 10.52
N VAL A 63 -7.44 12.68 9.39
CA VAL A 63 -8.05 13.97 9.02
C VAL A 63 -9.56 13.83 8.77
N VAL A 64 -9.99 12.76 8.07
CA VAL A 64 -11.42 12.51 7.83
C VAL A 64 -12.14 11.85 9.02
N ARG A 65 -11.41 11.52 10.10
CA ARG A 65 -11.91 10.88 11.34
C ARG A 65 -12.52 9.48 11.14
N GLU A 66 -12.10 8.78 10.10
CA GLU A 66 -12.54 7.42 9.78
C GLU A 66 -11.66 6.37 10.47
N TRP A 67 -11.88 6.18 11.78
CA TRP A 67 -11.05 5.32 12.62
C TRP A 67 -11.12 3.84 12.26
N VAL A 68 -12.27 3.36 11.78
CA VAL A 68 -12.44 1.97 11.35
C VAL A 68 -11.58 1.69 10.12
N LEU A 69 -11.65 2.58 9.12
CA LEU A 69 -10.83 2.46 7.91
C LEU A 69 -9.35 2.63 8.23
N LEU A 70 -8.96 3.52 9.14
CA LEU A 70 -7.58 3.62 9.62
C LEU A 70 -7.07 2.29 10.17
N PHE A 71 -7.83 1.65 11.07
CA PHE A 71 -7.42 0.40 11.69
C PHE A 71 -7.28 -0.73 10.65
N LEU A 72 -8.26 -0.88 9.76
CA LEU A 72 -8.21 -1.86 8.67
C LEU A 72 -7.06 -1.57 7.71
N PHE A 73 -6.79 -0.30 7.43
CA PHE A 73 -5.72 0.11 6.54
C PHE A 73 -4.35 -0.25 7.13
N LEU A 74 -4.13 0.03 8.41
CA LEU A 74 -2.91 -0.38 9.11
C LEU A 74 -2.74 -1.91 9.12
N PHE A 75 -3.82 -2.65 9.28
CA PHE A 75 -3.79 -4.11 9.19
C PHE A 75 -3.34 -4.59 7.80
N ILE A 76 -3.85 -3.98 6.73
CA ILE A 76 -3.43 -4.27 5.34
C ILE A 76 -1.96 -3.92 5.13
N GLN A 77 -1.48 -2.79 5.65
CA GLN A 77 -0.06 -2.43 5.55
C GLN A 77 0.85 -3.41 6.32
N GLY A 78 0.39 -3.91 7.46
CA GLY A 78 1.05 -5.00 8.18
C GLY A 78 1.11 -6.29 7.37
N TYR A 79 0.02 -6.65 6.68
CA TYR A 79 0.00 -7.79 5.76
C TYR A 79 0.97 -7.61 4.58
N ASN A 80 1.05 -6.40 4.00
CA ASN A 80 2.02 -6.09 2.95
C ASN A 80 3.46 -6.26 3.44
N TYR A 81 3.75 -5.79 4.65
CA TYR A 81 5.07 -5.95 5.26
C TYR A 81 5.42 -7.42 5.52
N TRP A 82 4.49 -8.21 6.05
CA TRP A 82 4.66 -9.65 6.17
C TRP A 82 4.95 -10.30 4.81
N GLY A 83 4.18 -9.95 3.78
CA GLY A 83 4.37 -10.47 2.43
C GLY A 83 5.73 -10.13 1.84
N HIS A 84 6.24 -8.94 2.14
CA HIS A 84 7.59 -8.55 1.77
C HIS A 84 8.64 -9.44 2.45
N LEU A 85 8.58 -9.63 3.78
CA LEU A 85 9.51 -10.50 4.52
C LEU A 85 9.51 -11.94 4.02
N GLN A 86 8.33 -12.46 3.65
CA GLN A 86 8.22 -13.82 3.11
C GLN A 86 8.81 -13.94 1.70
N THR A 87 8.73 -12.87 0.91
CA THR A 87 9.32 -12.84 -0.43
C THR A 87 10.84 -12.72 -0.35
N GLU A 88 11.35 -11.86 0.54
CA GLU A 88 12.78 -11.67 0.77
C GLU A 88 13.45 -12.97 1.28
N LYS A 89 12.85 -13.64 2.27
CA LYS A 89 13.34 -14.94 2.74
C LYS A 89 13.40 -16.02 1.65
N ARG A 90 12.57 -15.94 0.61
CA ARG A 90 12.63 -16.91 -0.50
C ARG A 90 13.81 -16.63 -1.43
N GLU A 91 14.08 -15.35 -1.69
CA GLU A 91 15.18 -14.93 -2.56
C GLU A 91 16.55 -15.17 -1.91
N ASP A 92 16.67 -15.12 -0.58
CA ASP A 92 17.91 -15.48 0.14
C ASP A 92 18.22 -16.99 0.15
N ASN A 93 17.22 -17.84 -0.15
CA ASN A 93 17.35 -19.31 -0.13
C ASN A 93 17.48 -19.92 -1.54
N GLU A 94 17.46 -19.10 -2.59
CA GLU A 94 17.69 -19.48 -4.00
C GLU A 94 19.12 -19.13 -4.43
#